data_AF-A0A0G1AF36-F1
#
_entry.id   AF-A0A0G1AF36-F1
#
_cell.length_a   1.000
_cell.length_b   1.000
_cell.length_c   1.000
_cell.angle_alpha   90.00
_cell.angle_beta   90.00
_cell.angle_gamma   90.00
#
_symmetry.space_group_name_H-M   'P 1'
#
loop_
_entity.id
_entity.type
_entity.pdbx_description
1 polymer ?
#
loop_
_entity_poly.entity_id
_entity_poly.type
_entity_poly.pdbx_seq_one_letter_code
_entity_poly.pdbx_strand_id
1 'polypeptide(L)'
;MQAEVKTATGRHRFTKKNILDFLYPGGAEEKAGQSLPKETIKTEVKEPKKKEKVEEVPVVEPVEVEPEEEEEVEVEVPAPVEKVKEKEAPVEEEPIDWLAKFREAAKKFDEENAKRVEASSKEPVMEERETFASITEQEPVLPKSQLFFYRSRLGGLKDIAQNIDKSSRNSGLDYAFTMNAGLSLFKAIKPFSLLHVYVKSKDKDFFERILMLTPSDENNAQLCIMTNDDKDLYASSEELHGLFVAEKSRLLADIRKHGDSELIEEAESIL
;
A
#
# COMPACT_ATOMS: atom_id res chain seq x y z
N MET A 1 13.65 32.86 35.50
CA MET A 1 12.39 32.08 35.54
C MET A 1 11.36 32.81 34.70
N GLN A 2 10.78 32.17 33.69
CA GLN A 2 9.66 32.71 32.90
C GLN A 2 8.68 31.55 32.63
N ALA A 3 7.38 31.84 32.68
CA ALA A 3 6.36 30.81 32.82
C ALA A 3 6.11 30.02 31.52
N GLU A 4 6.09 28.70 31.64
CA GLU A 4 5.79 27.78 30.56
C GLU A 4 4.26 27.65 30.38
N VAL A 5 3.73 28.22 29.29
CA VAL A 5 2.27 28.25 29.04
C VAL A 5 1.79 26.88 28.57
N LYS A 6 1.54 26.00 29.53
CA LYS A 6 0.90 24.68 29.34
C LYS A 6 -0.60 24.85 29.11
N THR A 7 -1.12 24.08 28.17
CA THR A 7 -2.56 23.85 28.03
C THR A 7 -3.03 22.77 29.01
N ALA A 8 -4.32 22.72 29.33
CA ALA A 8 -4.91 21.67 30.17
C ALA A 8 -4.69 20.25 29.63
N THR A 9 -4.38 20.10 28.33
CA THR A 9 -4.03 18.84 27.66
C THR A 9 -2.52 18.58 27.59
N GLY A 10 -1.73 19.23 28.44
CA GLY A 10 -0.28 19.01 28.59
C GLY A 10 0.60 19.50 27.43
N ARG A 11 0.02 19.84 26.27
CA ARG A 11 0.78 20.36 25.12
C ARG A 11 1.31 21.78 25.37
N HIS A 12 2.59 21.97 25.09
CA HIS A 12 3.26 23.26 25.05
C HIS A 12 2.72 24.06 23.84
N ARG A 13 2.36 25.33 24.03
CA ARG A 13 2.07 26.26 22.92
C ARG A 13 3.25 27.20 22.71
N PHE A 14 3.88 27.12 21.54
CA PHE A 14 4.86 28.12 21.11
C PHE A 14 4.17 29.48 20.95
N THR A 15 4.68 30.52 21.61
CA THR A 15 4.23 31.90 21.37
C THR A 15 4.91 32.45 20.10
N LYS A 16 4.41 33.58 19.57
CA LYS A 16 5.06 34.28 18.45
C LYS A 16 6.52 34.64 18.75
N LYS A 17 6.90 34.87 20.02
CA LYS A 17 8.30 35.07 20.42
C LYS A 17 9.11 33.80 20.22
N ASN A 18 8.70 32.67 20.79
CA ASN A 18 9.40 31.38 20.61
C ASN A 18 9.62 31.02 19.13
N ILE A 19 8.66 31.33 18.25
CA ILE A 19 8.79 31.11 16.80
C ILE A 19 9.83 32.05 16.18
N LEU A 20 9.83 33.34 16.55
CA LEU A 20 10.83 34.31 16.08
C LEU A 20 12.23 34.02 16.63
N ASP A 21 12.34 33.62 17.90
CA ASP A 21 13.61 33.27 18.55
C ASP A 21 14.20 31.97 17.95
N PHE A 22 13.35 31.03 17.51
CA PHE A 22 13.79 29.83 16.80
C PHE A 22 14.25 30.12 15.36
N LEU A 23 13.56 31.02 14.64
CA LEU A 23 13.93 31.42 13.27
C LEU A 23 15.12 32.40 13.24
N TYR A 24 15.30 33.20 14.30
CA TYR A 24 16.30 34.26 14.43
C TYR A 24 16.96 34.24 15.83
N PRO A 25 17.74 33.19 16.17
CA PRO A 25 18.34 33.02 17.51
C PRO A 25 19.42 34.07 17.86
N GLY A 26 19.75 35.00 16.96
CA GLY A 26 20.56 36.20 17.23
C GLY A 26 19.75 37.46 17.54
N GLY A 27 18.42 37.38 17.61
CA GLY A 27 17.52 38.53 17.76
C GLY A 27 17.08 39.13 16.42
N ALA A 28 15.84 39.63 16.37
CA ALA A 28 15.21 40.08 15.13
C ALA A 28 15.62 41.51 14.68
N GLU A 29 16.45 42.23 15.44
CA GLU A 29 16.73 43.65 15.19
C GLU A 29 17.95 43.90 14.28
N GLU A 30 18.95 43.00 14.25
CA GLU A 30 20.19 43.21 13.47
C GLU A 30 20.07 43.00 11.94
N LYS A 31 18.90 42.59 11.42
CA LYS A 31 18.71 42.35 9.97
C LYS A 31 17.56 43.09 9.31
N ALA A 32 17.09 44.19 9.91
CA ALA A 32 16.17 45.14 9.27
C ALA A 32 16.86 46.05 8.21
N GLY A 33 17.79 45.49 7.41
CA GLY A 33 18.79 46.27 6.66
C GLY A 33 19.12 45.81 5.23
N GLN A 34 18.33 44.90 4.63
CA GLN A 34 18.50 44.52 3.23
C GLN A 34 17.22 44.74 2.42
N SER A 35 17.31 45.62 1.42
CA SER A 35 16.24 46.00 0.52
C SER A 35 16.07 44.97 -0.61
N LEU A 36 14.86 44.42 -0.75
CA LEU A 36 14.45 43.73 -1.98
C LEU A 36 14.03 44.77 -3.05
N PRO A 37 14.39 44.57 -4.33
CA PRO A 37 14.01 45.49 -5.41
C PRO A 37 12.51 45.44 -5.68
N LYS A 38 11.93 46.60 -6.02
CA LYS A 38 10.54 46.71 -6.47
C LYS A 38 10.46 46.51 -7.98
N GLU A 39 9.81 45.45 -8.43
CA GLU A 39 9.22 45.44 -9.77
C GLU A 39 7.81 46.04 -9.75
N THR A 40 7.43 46.70 -10.85
CA THR A 40 6.25 47.55 -10.91
C THR A 40 5.08 46.86 -11.59
N ILE A 41 3.98 46.70 -10.86
CA ILE A 41 2.65 46.43 -11.42
C ILE A 41 1.71 47.55 -10.99
N LYS A 42 1.09 48.23 -11.97
CA LYS A 42 -0.04 49.15 -11.79
C LYS A 42 -1.30 48.29 -11.59
N THR A 43 -2.36 48.71 -10.91
CA THR A 43 -3.25 49.81 -11.36
C THR A 43 -4.26 50.17 -10.26
N GLU A 44 -4.57 51.47 -10.17
CA GLU A 44 -5.74 52.15 -9.56
C GLU A 44 -6.20 51.87 -8.11
N VAL A 45 -6.41 52.99 -7.41
CA VAL A 45 -7.03 53.10 -6.08
C VAL A 45 -8.52 53.40 -6.23
N LYS A 46 -9.37 52.78 -5.39
CA LYS A 46 -10.65 53.38 -4.97
C LYS A 46 -11.01 52.98 -3.52
N GLU A 47 -10.61 53.84 -2.58
CA GLU A 47 -11.27 53.98 -1.27
C GLU A 47 -12.59 54.78 -1.49
N PRO A 48 -13.61 54.65 -0.62
CA PRO A 48 -13.59 55.51 0.57
C PRO A 48 -14.14 54.89 1.87
N LYS A 49 -13.65 55.46 2.98
CA LYS A 49 -14.22 55.61 4.34
C LYS A 49 -15.77 55.49 4.45
N LYS A 50 -16.36 55.14 5.62
CA LYS A 50 -16.14 55.82 6.91
C LYS A 50 -16.82 55.12 8.13
N LYS A 51 -16.13 55.20 9.29
CA LYS A 51 -16.53 55.13 10.73
C LYS A 51 -17.99 54.79 11.16
N GLU A 52 -18.12 54.10 12.30
CA GLU A 52 -18.74 54.64 13.56
C GLU A 52 -18.27 53.85 14.82
N LYS A 53 -18.87 54.14 15.99
CA LYS A 53 -18.63 53.72 17.40
C LYS A 53 -20.03 53.77 18.11
N VAL A 54 -20.41 53.28 19.29
CA VAL A 54 -19.79 52.85 20.58
C VAL A 54 -20.75 51.91 21.36
N GLU A 55 -20.29 51.35 22.51
CA GLU A 55 -21.10 51.03 23.73
C GLU A 55 -22.21 49.94 23.58
N GLU A 56 -22.70 49.23 24.61
CA GLU A 56 -22.16 48.82 25.93
C GLU A 56 -22.91 47.51 26.39
N VAL A 57 -22.54 46.93 27.54
CA VAL A 57 -23.14 45.72 28.18
C VAL A 57 -24.28 46.11 29.15
N PRO A 58 -25.20 45.21 29.64
CA PRO A 58 -24.84 44.16 30.62
C PRO A 58 -25.69 42.85 30.69
N VAL A 59 -25.07 41.83 31.32
CA VAL A 59 -25.60 40.84 32.31
C VAL A 59 -27.01 40.23 32.18
N VAL A 60 -27.06 38.88 32.09
CA VAL A 60 -27.66 37.88 33.04
C VAL A 60 -27.34 36.45 32.51
N GLU A 61 -27.37 35.33 33.25
CA GLU A 61 -26.87 34.94 34.59
C GLU A 61 -26.80 33.36 34.66
N PRO A 62 -26.18 32.71 35.68
CA PRO A 62 -25.71 31.31 35.57
C PRO A 62 -26.64 30.21 36.14
N VAL A 63 -26.27 28.94 35.90
CA VAL A 63 -26.75 27.75 36.63
C VAL A 63 -25.55 26.86 36.99
N GLU A 64 -25.43 26.52 38.27
CA GLU A 64 -24.51 25.52 38.82
C GLU A 64 -25.28 24.21 39.14
N VAL A 65 -24.57 23.08 39.29
CA VAL A 65 -24.76 22.03 40.32
C VAL A 65 -23.65 20.96 40.15
N GLU A 66 -23.42 20.19 41.21
CA GLU A 66 -22.21 19.43 41.53
C GLU A 66 -22.04 18.05 40.84
N PRO A 67 -20.85 17.41 40.96
CA PRO A 67 -20.60 16.03 40.54
C PRO A 67 -20.80 14.99 41.68
N GLU A 68 -21.40 13.86 41.35
CA GLU A 68 -21.47 12.61 42.12
C GLU A 68 -20.88 11.46 41.28
N GLU A 69 -20.35 10.35 41.81
CA GLU A 69 -19.58 10.12 43.04
C GLU A 69 -18.74 8.83 42.81
N GLU A 70 -17.82 8.47 43.71
CA GLU A 70 -16.99 7.27 43.58
C GLU A 70 -17.66 6.07 44.27
N GLU A 71 -17.76 4.90 43.62
CA GLU A 71 -18.12 3.64 44.30
C GLU A 71 -17.08 2.54 44.00
N GLU A 72 -16.22 2.29 44.99
CA GLU A 72 -15.31 1.14 45.03
C GLU A 72 -16.09 -0.11 45.47
N VAL A 73 -15.84 -1.26 44.82
CA VAL A 73 -16.27 -2.57 45.33
C VAL A 73 -15.08 -3.52 45.31
N GLU A 74 -14.43 -3.67 46.46
CA GLU A 74 -13.32 -4.60 46.69
C GLU A 74 -13.76 -5.77 47.59
N VAL A 75 -13.00 -6.87 47.54
CA VAL A 75 -12.97 -8.00 48.50
C VAL A 75 -14.22 -8.90 48.55
N GLU A 76 -14.10 -10.12 48.02
CA GLU A 76 -13.88 -11.28 48.91
C GLU A 76 -13.21 -12.47 48.20
N VAL A 77 -12.37 -13.19 48.94
CA VAL A 77 -11.62 -14.37 48.47
C VAL A 77 -11.75 -15.49 49.50
N PRO A 78 -12.21 -16.69 49.09
CA PRO A 78 -11.95 -17.90 49.83
C PRO A 78 -11.28 -18.99 48.96
N ALA A 79 -9.97 -19.14 49.13
CA ALA A 79 -9.26 -20.42 49.05
C ALA A 79 -9.30 -21.08 50.46
N PRO A 80 -8.80 -22.32 50.73
CA PRO A 80 -7.85 -23.10 49.93
C PRO A 80 -8.00 -24.66 49.94
N VAL A 81 -7.05 -25.34 49.26
CA VAL A 81 -6.61 -26.76 49.39
C VAL A 81 -7.64 -27.90 49.09
N GLU A 82 -7.25 -29.13 48.69
CA GLU A 82 -5.93 -29.80 48.64
C GLU A 82 -5.79 -30.94 47.59
N LYS A 83 -4.60 -31.07 46.94
CA LYS A 83 -3.97 -32.33 46.42
C LYS A 83 -4.73 -33.16 45.33
N VAL A 84 -4.12 -34.02 44.49
CA VAL A 84 -2.69 -34.30 44.20
C VAL A 84 -2.47 -34.73 42.73
N LYS A 85 -1.46 -34.11 42.08
CA LYS A 85 -0.39 -34.73 41.25
C LYS A 85 -0.68 -36.07 40.54
N GLU A 86 -0.73 -36.02 39.21
CA GLU A 86 -0.03 -36.99 38.34
C GLU A 86 0.83 -36.21 37.32
N LYS A 87 1.93 -36.80 36.84
CA LYS A 87 2.79 -36.25 35.79
C LYS A 87 2.86 -37.25 34.64
N GLU A 88 2.21 -36.97 33.52
CA GLU A 88 2.55 -37.64 32.27
C GLU A 88 3.79 -36.98 31.64
N ALA A 89 4.57 -37.77 30.90
CA ALA A 89 5.92 -37.40 30.50
C ALA A 89 5.92 -36.48 29.27
N PRO A 90 6.91 -35.57 29.13
CA PRO A 90 7.29 -35.11 27.81
C PRO A 90 7.78 -36.32 27.01
N VAL A 91 7.23 -36.53 25.82
CA VAL A 91 7.85 -37.43 24.85
C VAL A 91 9.16 -36.77 24.42
N GLU A 92 10.27 -37.44 24.68
CA GLU A 92 11.56 -37.06 24.11
C GLU A 92 11.54 -37.38 22.61
N GLU A 93 11.02 -36.44 21.81
CA GLU A 93 11.26 -36.44 20.38
C GLU A 93 12.76 -36.26 20.15
N GLU A 94 13.45 -37.36 19.83
CA GLU A 94 14.87 -37.35 19.47
C GLU A 94 15.12 -36.25 18.42
N PRO A 95 16.17 -35.43 18.56
CA PRO A 95 16.38 -34.27 17.71
C PRO A 95 16.54 -34.71 16.25
N ILE A 96 15.47 -34.53 15.48
CA ILE A 96 15.36 -35.01 14.10
C ILE A 96 16.47 -34.37 13.27
N ASP A 97 17.50 -35.14 12.93
CA ASP A 97 18.55 -34.66 12.03
C ASP A 97 18.00 -34.55 10.60
N TRP A 98 17.56 -33.34 10.26
CA TRP A 98 17.11 -32.97 8.92
C TRP A 98 18.19 -33.22 7.86
N LEU A 99 19.49 -33.13 8.20
CA LEU A 99 20.59 -33.40 7.28
C LEU A 99 20.76 -34.90 7.03
N ALA A 100 20.52 -35.75 8.03
CA ALA A 100 20.44 -37.21 7.85
C ALA A 100 19.26 -37.60 6.95
N LYS A 101 18.05 -37.09 7.24
CA LYS A 101 16.86 -37.34 6.40
C LYS A 101 17.04 -36.83 4.96
N PHE A 102 17.68 -35.67 4.77
CA PHE A 102 18.02 -35.15 3.44
C PHE A 102 19.02 -36.03 2.70
N ARG A 103 20.05 -36.56 3.38
CA ARG A 103 21.03 -37.49 2.80
C ARG A 103 20.41 -38.84 2.42
N GLU A 104 19.44 -39.34 3.19
CA GLU A 104 18.67 -40.54 2.81
C GLU A 104 17.76 -40.28 1.60
N ALA A 105 17.08 -39.13 1.55
CA ALA A 105 16.24 -38.75 0.41
C ALA A 105 17.06 -38.62 -0.88
N ALA A 106 18.22 -37.97 -0.82
CA ALA A 106 19.13 -37.84 -1.96
C ALA A 106 19.61 -39.21 -2.47
N LYS A 107 20.03 -40.12 -1.56
CA LYS A 107 20.43 -41.49 -1.95
C LYS A 107 19.30 -42.27 -2.61
N LYS A 108 18.07 -42.18 -2.10
CA LYS A 108 16.91 -42.85 -2.71
C LYS A 108 16.62 -42.31 -4.10
N PHE A 109 16.76 -41.00 -4.32
CA PHE A 109 16.59 -40.39 -5.63
C PHE A 109 17.64 -40.87 -6.65
N ASP A 110 18.92 -40.91 -6.27
CA ASP A 110 19.99 -41.45 -7.13
C ASP A 110 19.79 -42.94 -7.44
N GLU A 111 19.38 -43.75 -6.45
CA GLU A 111 19.16 -45.19 -6.60
C GLU A 111 17.91 -45.53 -7.44
N GLU A 112 16.84 -44.73 -7.33
CA GLU A 112 15.65 -44.83 -8.18
C GLU A 112 15.95 -44.39 -9.62
N ASN A 113 16.70 -43.29 -9.80
CA ASN A 113 17.10 -42.80 -11.12
C ASN A 113 18.06 -43.77 -11.82
N ALA A 114 19.00 -44.38 -11.08
CA ALA A 114 19.87 -45.44 -11.59
C ALA A 114 19.06 -46.66 -12.09
N LYS A 115 18.08 -47.15 -11.31
CA LYS A 115 17.16 -48.21 -11.74
C LYS A 115 16.36 -47.83 -12.99
N ARG A 116 15.95 -46.57 -13.13
CA ARG A 116 15.26 -46.07 -14.33
C ARG A 116 16.15 -46.11 -15.57
N VAL A 117 17.44 -45.80 -15.44
CA VAL A 117 18.42 -45.89 -16.54
C VAL A 117 18.75 -47.34 -16.90
N GLU A 118 18.94 -48.23 -15.91
CA GLU A 118 19.15 -49.66 -16.17
C GLU A 118 17.93 -50.31 -16.85
N ALA A 119 16.70 -49.97 -16.41
CA ALA A 119 15.46 -50.43 -17.05
C ALA A 119 15.33 -49.94 -18.50
N SER A 120 15.86 -48.77 -18.84
CA SER A 120 15.86 -48.20 -20.19
C SER A 120 16.92 -48.80 -21.13
N SER A 121 17.79 -49.71 -20.65
CA SER A 121 18.98 -50.18 -21.38
C SER A 121 18.81 -51.55 -22.07
N LYS A 122 17.57 -51.94 -22.43
CA LYS A 122 17.24 -53.26 -23.02
C LYS A 122 16.18 -53.23 -24.13
N GLU A 123 16.40 -52.45 -25.18
CA GLU A 123 15.83 -52.73 -26.51
C GLU A 123 16.71 -52.14 -27.64
N PRO A 124 16.78 -52.74 -28.84
CA PRO A 124 17.77 -52.38 -29.86
C PRO A 124 17.32 -51.29 -30.83
N VAL A 125 18.32 -50.62 -31.42
CA VAL A 125 18.21 -49.50 -32.36
C VAL A 125 17.44 -49.83 -33.65
N MET A 126 16.66 -48.86 -34.15
CA MET A 126 16.48 -48.66 -35.58
C MET A 126 16.70 -47.18 -35.93
N GLU A 127 17.41 -46.90 -37.03
CA GLU A 127 17.64 -45.53 -37.52
C GLU A 127 16.47 -45.05 -38.39
N GLU A 128 15.96 -43.84 -38.14
CA GLU A 128 15.33 -43.02 -39.20
C GLU A 128 15.91 -41.60 -39.18
N ARG A 129 16.24 -41.09 -40.37
CA ARG A 129 16.87 -39.78 -40.59
C ARG A 129 15.83 -38.74 -40.94
N GLU A 130 15.14 -38.19 -39.94
CA GLU A 130 14.21 -37.08 -40.16
C GLU A 130 14.85 -35.72 -39.84
N THR A 131 15.24 -35.03 -40.91
CA THR A 131 15.34 -33.57 -41.10
C THR A 131 15.43 -32.67 -39.85
N PHE A 132 16.61 -32.07 -39.65
CA PHE A 132 16.83 -30.86 -38.83
C PHE A 132 16.19 -29.59 -39.46
N ALA A 133 14.89 -29.64 -39.76
CA ALA A 133 14.15 -28.60 -40.50
C ALA A 133 12.76 -28.31 -39.92
N SER A 134 12.58 -28.50 -38.59
CA SER A 134 11.35 -28.14 -37.87
C SER A 134 11.62 -27.60 -36.45
N ILE A 135 12.48 -26.57 -36.38
CA ILE A 135 12.17 -25.43 -35.53
C ILE A 135 11.49 -24.45 -36.48
N THR A 136 10.19 -24.63 -36.71
CA THR A 136 9.11 -24.11 -35.86
C THR A 136 9.15 -22.59 -35.90
N GLU A 137 8.24 -22.05 -36.70
CA GLU A 137 8.02 -20.61 -36.82
C GLU A 137 7.85 -20.00 -35.43
N GLN A 138 8.54 -18.89 -35.16
CA GLN A 138 8.19 -18.05 -34.03
C GLN A 138 6.86 -17.37 -34.33
N GLU A 139 5.78 -18.06 -33.98
CA GLU A 139 4.49 -17.44 -33.68
C GLU A 139 4.79 -16.20 -32.80
N PRO A 140 4.34 -15.00 -33.19
CA PRO A 140 4.74 -13.77 -32.52
C PRO A 140 4.28 -13.84 -31.07
N VAL A 141 5.24 -13.94 -30.14
CA VAL A 141 4.98 -14.05 -28.71
C VAL A 141 4.41 -12.72 -28.23
N LEU A 142 3.08 -12.58 -28.36
CA LEU A 142 2.29 -11.51 -27.78
C LEU A 142 2.73 -11.35 -26.31
N PRO A 143 2.94 -10.11 -25.82
CA PRO A 143 3.48 -9.88 -24.48
C PRO A 143 2.51 -10.43 -23.42
N LYS A 144 2.76 -11.66 -22.97
CA LYS A 144 1.91 -12.36 -21.99
C LYS A 144 2.02 -11.61 -20.67
N SER A 145 1.00 -10.81 -20.36
CA SER A 145 0.96 -9.98 -19.15
C SER A 145 1.20 -10.81 -17.89
N GLN A 146 2.27 -10.53 -17.16
CA GLN A 146 2.64 -11.27 -15.96
C GLN A 146 2.05 -10.61 -14.73
N LEU A 147 1.59 -11.42 -13.77
CA LEU A 147 1.05 -10.98 -12.49
C LEU A 147 2.15 -11.08 -11.43
N PHE A 148 2.39 -9.98 -10.72
CA PHE A 148 3.35 -9.93 -9.62
C PHE A 148 2.66 -9.42 -8.36
N PHE A 149 2.63 -10.24 -7.31
CA PHE A 149 1.92 -9.97 -6.07
C PHE A 149 2.86 -9.44 -4.97
N TYR A 150 2.44 -8.36 -4.32
CA TYR A 150 3.25 -7.65 -3.33
C TYR A 150 2.44 -7.14 -2.14
N ARG A 151 3.17 -6.96 -1.02
CA ARG A 151 2.75 -6.21 0.15
C ARG A 151 3.62 -4.95 0.28
N SER A 152 3.01 -3.80 0.54
CA SER A 152 3.75 -2.54 0.76
C SER A 152 3.99 -2.30 2.26
N ARG A 153 4.99 -1.48 2.57
CA ARG A 153 5.26 -0.97 3.93
C ARG A 153 4.76 0.46 4.16
N LEU A 154 4.15 1.10 3.16
CA LEU A 154 3.86 2.55 3.17
C LEU A 154 2.45 2.95 3.65
N GLY A 155 1.57 2.01 3.96
CA GLY A 155 0.23 2.33 4.49
C GLY A 155 -0.86 1.36 4.02
N GLY A 156 -2.09 1.88 3.92
CA GLY A 156 -3.23 1.18 3.34
C GLY A 156 -3.33 1.38 1.82
N LEU A 157 -4.34 0.76 1.20
CA LEU A 157 -4.54 0.79 -0.26
C LEU A 157 -4.63 2.21 -0.81
N LYS A 158 -5.31 3.12 -0.10
CA LYS A 158 -5.41 4.53 -0.50
C LYS A 158 -4.04 5.22 -0.56
N ASP A 159 -3.15 4.90 0.37
CA ASP A 159 -1.80 5.47 0.42
C ASP A 159 -0.93 4.88 -0.69
N ILE A 160 -1.03 3.57 -0.95
CA ILE A 160 -0.37 2.88 -2.06
C ILE A 160 -0.81 3.51 -3.40
N ALA A 161 -2.12 3.63 -3.63
CA ALA A 161 -2.67 4.21 -4.86
C ALA A 161 -2.24 5.67 -5.08
N GLN A 162 -2.26 6.49 -4.02
CA GLN A 162 -1.76 7.87 -4.12
C GLN A 162 -0.24 7.94 -4.33
N ASN A 163 0.54 7.00 -3.81
CA ASN A 163 1.99 6.97 -4.02
C ASN A 163 2.35 6.45 -5.42
N ILE A 164 1.54 5.57 -6.01
CA ILE A 164 1.63 5.22 -7.44
C ILE A 164 1.44 6.47 -8.30
N ASP A 165 0.33 7.20 -8.11
CA ASP A 165 0.05 8.42 -8.87
C ASP A 165 1.15 9.50 -8.71
N LYS A 166 1.54 9.81 -7.47
CA LYS A 166 2.59 10.81 -7.20
C LYS A 166 3.94 10.40 -7.79
N SER A 167 4.34 9.13 -7.69
CA SER A 167 5.63 8.67 -8.23
C SER A 167 5.63 8.58 -9.75
N SER A 168 4.51 8.19 -10.36
CA SER A 168 4.23 8.29 -11.80
C SER A 168 4.37 9.72 -12.30
N ARG A 169 3.55 10.66 -11.79
CA ARG A 169 3.55 12.07 -12.26
C ARG A 169 4.90 12.75 -12.06
N ASN A 170 5.61 12.44 -10.98
CA ASN A 170 6.94 12.99 -10.72
C ASN A 170 8.04 12.42 -11.65
N SER A 171 7.84 11.23 -12.22
CA SER A 171 8.88 10.50 -12.98
C SER A 171 8.55 10.31 -14.46
N GLY A 172 7.34 10.71 -14.91
CA GLY A 172 6.88 10.53 -16.28
C GLY A 172 6.62 9.08 -16.66
N LEU A 173 6.16 8.26 -15.72
CA LEU A 173 5.90 6.82 -15.92
C LEU A 173 4.39 6.56 -16.00
N ASP A 174 3.96 5.85 -17.03
CA ASP A 174 2.54 5.54 -17.24
C ASP A 174 2.08 4.36 -16.36
N TYR A 175 0.87 4.46 -15.82
CA TYR A 175 0.19 3.38 -15.10
C TYR A 175 -1.31 3.41 -15.44
N ALA A 176 -2.04 2.32 -15.16
CA ALA A 176 -3.49 2.32 -15.18
C ALA A 176 -4.08 1.33 -14.15
N PHE A 177 -5.05 1.76 -13.35
CA PHE A 177 -5.81 0.86 -12.47
C PHE A 177 -6.75 -0.05 -13.28
N THR A 178 -6.88 -1.30 -12.85
CA THR A 178 -7.83 -2.28 -13.39
C THR A 178 -8.50 -3.09 -12.26
N MET A 179 -9.34 -4.07 -12.59
CA MET A 179 -10.12 -4.89 -11.64
C MET A 179 -10.92 -4.02 -10.63
N ASN A 180 -11.08 -4.50 -9.39
CA ASN A 180 -11.64 -3.78 -8.24
C ASN A 180 -11.18 -2.31 -8.17
N ALA A 181 -9.89 -2.06 -8.36
CA ALA A 181 -9.33 -0.71 -8.23
C ALA A 181 -9.88 0.22 -9.31
N GLY A 182 -9.88 -0.21 -10.57
CA GLY A 182 -10.44 0.57 -11.68
C GLY A 182 -11.96 0.77 -11.55
N LEU A 183 -12.70 -0.30 -11.24
CA LEU A 183 -14.17 -0.22 -11.13
C LEU A 183 -14.62 0.70 -9.96
N SER A 184 -13.87 0.70 -8.84
CA SER A 184 -14.15 1.53 -7.67
C SER A 184 -14.10 3.05 -7.92
N LEU A 185 -13.53 3.46 -9.06
CA LEU A 185 -13.43 4.87 -9.48
C LEU A 185 -14.60 5.31 -10.36
N PHE A 186 -15.39 4.38 -10.91
CA PHE A 186 -16.67 4.68 -11.57
C PHE A 186 -17.83 4.74 -10.57
N LYS A 187 -17.82 3.87 -9.54
CA LYS A 187 -18.87 3.75 -8.52
C LYS A 187 -18.29 3.10 -7.25
N ALA A 188 -18.86 3.40 -6.10
CA ALA A 188 -18.55 2.66 -4.88
C ALA A 188 -19.02 1.19 -5.02
N ILE A 189 -18.05 0.27 -4.96
CA ILE A 189 -18.23 -1.19 -4.97
C ILE A 189 -18.01 -1.79 -3.57
N LYS A 190 -18.13 -3.11 -3.43
CA LYS A 190 -17.79 -3.83 -2.18
C LYS A 190 -16.33 -3.57 -1.73
N PRO A 191 -16.03 -3.53 -0.42
CA PRO A 191 -14.66 -3.37 0.07
C PRO A 191 -13.73 -4.51 -0.38
N PHE A 192 -12.54 -4.15 -0.86
CA PHE A 192 -11.52 -5.11 -1.35
C PHE A 192 -10.16 -4.88 -0.68
N SER A 193 -9.32 -5.91 -0.66
CA SER A 193 -7.97 -5.93 -0.05
C SER A 193 -6.82 -5.73 -1.05
N LEU A 194 -7.07 -5.87 -2.36
CA LEU A 194 -6.03 -5.98 -3.39
C LEU A 194 -6.25 -4.99 -4.54
N LEU A 195 -5.30 -4.07 -4.71
CA LEU A 195 -5.22 -3.19 -5.89
C LEU A 195 -4.62 -3.95 -7.08
N HIS A 196 -5.12 -3.68 -8.30
CA HIS A 196 -4.52 -4.17 -9.54
C HIS A 196 -4.12 -2.98 -10.42
N VAL A 197 -2.87 -2.95 -10.88
CA VAL A 197 -2.29 -1.85 -11.65
C VAL A 197 -1.46 -2.36 -12.82
N TYR A 198 -1.72 -1.84 -14.01
CA TYR A 198 -0.85 -1.99 -15.17
C TYR A 198 0.36 -1.06 -15.06
N VAL A 199 1.54 -1.64 -15.30
CA VAL A 199 2.83 -0.95 -15.35
C VAL A 199 3.65 -1.57 -16.49
N LYS A 200 4.50 -0.79 -17.17
CA LYS A 200 5.42 -1.33 -18.18
C LYS A 200 6.47 -2.23 -17.54
N SER A 201 6.93 -3.25 -18.25
CA SER A 201 7.87 -4.24 -17.70
C SER A 201 9.20 -3.62 -17.23
N LYS A 202 9.58 -2.49 -17.83
CA LYS A 202 10.78 -1.70 -17.49
C LYS A 202 10.64 -0.88 -16.20
N ASP A 203 9.42 -0.50 -15.86
CA ASP A 203 9.12 0.48 -14.81
C ASP A 203 8.71 -0.20 -13.49
N LYS A 204 8.34 -1.49 -13.55
CA LYS A 204 8.10 -2.38 -12.40
C LYS A 204 9.14 -2.22 -11.29
N ASP A 205 10.43 -2.30 -11.62
CA ASP A 205 11.52 -2.25 -10.64
C ASP A 205 11.70 -0.85 -10.00
N PHE A 206 11.14 0.21 -10.61
CA PHE A 206 11.04 1.53 -9.97
C PHE A 206 9.89 1.53 -8.95
N PHE A 207 8.72 1.02 -9.33
CA PHE A 207 7.56 0.94 -8.43
C PHE A 207 7.82 0.03 -7.22
N GLU A 208 8.52 -1.09 -7.39
CA GLU A 208 8.99 -1.93 -6.27
C GLU A 208 9.80 -1.14 -5.24
N ARG A 209 10.76 -0.34 -5.70
CA ARG A 209 11.66 0.44 -4.83
C ARG A 209 10.95 1.63 -4.17
N ILE A 210 10.18 2.41 -4.92
CA ILE A 210 9.53 3.62 -4.38
C ILE A 210 8.36 3.29 -3.44
N LEU A 211 7.66 2.16 -3.64
CA LEU A 211 6.54 1.72 -2.79
C LEU A 211 6.98 0.77 -1.66
N MET A 212 8.29 0.52 -1.51
CA MET A 212 8.89 -0.42 -0.56
C MET A 212 8.21 -1.81 -0.58
N LEU A 213 8.01 -2.34 -1.79
CA LEU A 213 7.30 -3.61 -1.98
C LEU A 213 8.12 -4.79 -1.48
N THR A 214 7.45 -5.74 -0.86
CA THR A 214 7.95 -7.07 -0.55
C THR A 214 7.10 -8.08 -1.33
N PRO A 215 7.68 -9.00 -2.13
CA PRO A 215 6.92 -10.05 -2.80
C PRO A 215 6.10 -10.88 -1.79
N SER A 216 4.89 -11.29 -2.16
CA SER A 216 3.98 -12.03 -1.29
C SER A 216 3.01 -12.88 -2.10
N ASP A 217 2.37 -13.85 -1.46
CA ASP A 217 1.31 -14.65 -2.08
C ASP A 217 0.05 -13.81 -2.32
N GLU A 218 -0.75 -14.20 -3.31
CA GLU A 218 -2.03 -13.56 -3.69
C GLU A 218 -2.95 -13.30 -2.47
N ASN A 219 -3.09 -14.28 -1.57
CA ASN A 219 -3.89 -14.17 -0.33
C ASN A 219 -3.39 -13.11 0.67
N ASN A 220 -2.12 -12.70 0.61
CA ASN A 220 -1.48 -11.76 1.53
C ASN A 220 -1.11 -10.42 0.87
N ALA A 221 -1.35 -10.30 -0.44
CA ALA A 221 -0.99 -9.14 -1.23
C ALA A 221 -1.94 -7.95 -1.00
N GLN A 222 -1.40 -6.76 -1.21
CA GLN A 222 -2.14 -5.49 -1.23
C GLN A 222 -2.10 -4.84 -2.61
N LEU A 223 -1.11 -5.21 -3.43
CA LEU A 223 -0.91 -4.72 -4.78
C LEU A 223 -0.49 -5.88 -5.69
N CYS A 224 -1.25 -6.08 -6.77
CA CYS A 224 -0.83 -6.86 -7.93
C CYS A 224 -0.38 -5.90 -9.04
N ILE A 225 0.88 -6.00 -9.45
CA ILE A 225 1.40 -5.31 -10.65
C ILE A 225 1.23 -6.25 -11.83
N MET A 226 0.52 -5.78 -12.85
CA MET A 226 0.30 -6.46 -14.11
C MET A 226 1.26 -5.85 -15.14
N THR A 227 2.30 -6.58 -15.56
CA THR A 227 3.24 -6.02 -16.54
C THR A 227 2.63 -6.06 -17.94
N ASN A 228 2.53 -4.91 -18.61
CA ASN A 228 2.22 -4.84 -20.03
C ASN A 228 2.95 -3.68 -20.71
N ASP A 229 3.58 -3.94 -21.85
CA ASP A 229 4.32 -2.97 -22.66
C ASP A 229 3.51 -2.46 -23.87
N ASP A 230 2.27 -2.93 -24.06
CA ASP A 230 1.33 -2.39 -25.05
C ASP A 230 1.12 -0.89 -24.84
N LYS A 231 1.46 -0.07 -25.84
CA LYS A 231 1.32 1.40 -25.74
C LYS A 231 -0.14 1.85 -25.71
N ASP A 232 -0.98 1.18 -26.47
CA ASP A 232 -2.37 1.58 -26.69
C ASP A 232 -3.20 1.51 -25.40
N LEU A 233 -2.86 0.57 -24.50
CA LEU A 233 -3.42 0.43 -23.16
C LEU A 233 -3.30 1.71 -22.31
N TYR A 234 -2.15 2.40 -22.40
CA TYR A 234 -1.91 3.63 -21.66
C TYR A 234 -2.46 4.84 -22.42
N ALA A 235 -2.44 4.81 -23.76
CA ALA A 235 -2.99 5.85 -24.61
C ALA A 235 -4.54 5.93 -24.60
N SER A 236 -5.23 4.82 -24.32
CA SER A 236 -6.70 4.77 -24.12
C SER A 236 -7.13 4.82 -22.65
N SER A 237 -6.21 5.12 -21.72
CA SER A 237 -6.55 5.26 -20.30
C SER A 237 -7.36 6.53 -19.99
N GLU A 238 -8.27 6.44 -19.03
CA GLU A 238 -9.18 7.52 -18.61
C GLU A 238 -8.76 8.05 -17.22
N GLU A 239 -8.67 9.37 -17.05
CA GLU A 239 -8.33 9.98 -15.75
C GLU A 239 -9.61 10.21 -14.91
N LEU A 240 -9.84 9.33 -13.93
CA LEU A 240 -10.99 9.39 -13.04
C LEU A 240 -10.56 9.77 -11.63
N HIS A 241 -11.16 10.83 -11.09
CA HIS A 241 -10.84 11.40 -9.76
C HIS A 241 -9.34 11.74 -9.55
N GLY A 242 -8.59 11.97 -10.63
CA GLY A 242 -7.14 12.21 -10.58
C GLY A 242 -6.29 10.94 -10.51
N LEU A 243 -6.82 9.79 -10.96
CA LEU A 243 -6.10 8.53 -11.10
C LEU A 243 -6.36 7.96 -12.50
N PHE A 244 -5.36 7.35 -13.13
CA PHE A 244 -5.51 6.74 -14.46
C PHE A 244 -6.11 5.33 -14.37
N VAL A 245 -7.09 5.03 -15.23
CA VAL A 245 -7.86 3.77 -15.27
C VAL A 245 -7.80 3.18 -16.68
N ALA A 246 -7.73 1.86 -16.77
CA ALA A 246 -7.77 1.18 -18.07
C ALA A 246 -9.13 1.40 -18.77
N GLU A 247 -9.12 1.51 -20.10
CA GLU A 247 -10.32 1.67 -20.92
C GLU A 247 -11.42 0.67 -20.54
N LYS A 248 -12.68 1.13 -20.46
CA LYS A 248 -13.86 0.31 -20.09
C LYS A 248 -13.89 -1.07 -20.75
N SER A 249 -13.62 -1.12 -22.06
CA SER A 249 -13.58 -2.36 -22.86
C SER A 249 -12.58 -3.38 -22.31
N ARG A 250 -11.40 -2.89 -21.87
CA ARG A 250 -10.34 -3.72 -21.29
C ARG A 250 -10.60 -4.03 -19.82
N LEU A 251 -11.09 -3.05 -19.04
CA LEU A 251 -11.47 -3.24 -17.65
C LEU A 251 -12.51 -4.36 -17.49
N LEU A 252 -13.55 -4.38 -18.33
CA LEU A 252 -14.56 -5.44 -18.34
C LEU A 252 -13.98 -6.80 -18.76
N ALA A 253 -13.05 -6.82 -19.71
CA ALA A 253 -12.38 -8.05 -20.15
C ALA A 253 -11.44 -8.64 -19.09
N ASP A 254 -10.73 -7.79 -18.34
CA ASP A 254 -9.91 -8.20 -17.20
C ASP A 254 -10.80 -8.74 -16.07
N ILE A 255 -11.88 -8.03 -15.73
CA ILE A 255 -12.85 -8.43 -14.69
C ILE A 255 -13.48 -9.78 -15.00
N ARG A 256 -13.92 -10.02 -16.25
CA ARG A 256 -14.45 -11.33 -16.69
C ARG A 256 -13.42 -12.47 -16.70
N LYS A 257 -12.12 -12.17 -16.57
CA LYS A 257 -11.02 -13.15 -16.64
C LYS A 257 -10.42 -13.47 -15.27
N HIS A 258 -10.40 -12.50 -14.36
CA HIS A 258 -9.70 -12.58 -13.07
C HIS A 258 -10.58 -12.16 -11.87
N GLY A 259 -11.86 -11.87 -12.08
CA GLY A 259 -12.78 -11.34 -11.06
C GLY A 259 -13.85 -12.35 -10.64
N ASP A 260 -14.34 -12.19 -9.42
CA ASP A 260 -15.46 -12.97 -8.89
C ASP A 260 -16.77 -12.68 -9.64
N SER A 261 -17.72 -13.62 -9.59
CA SER A 261 -19.02 -13.47 -10.25
C SER A 261 -19.77 -12.20 -9.82
N GLU A 262 -19.68 -11.84 -8.54
CA GLU A 262 -20.28 -10.61 -8.02
C GLU A 262 -19.67 -9.34 -8.62
N LEU A 263 -18.35 -9.34 -8.87
CA LEU A 263 -17.65 -8.21 -9.50
C LEU A 263 -18.01 -8.08 -10.98
N ILE A 264 -18.25 -9.20 -11.66
CA ILE A 264 -18.71 -9.23 -13.05
C ILE A 264 -20.13 -8.64 -13.15
N GLU A 265 -21.05 -9.04 -12.26
CA GLU A 265 -22.40 -8.46 -12.19
C GLU A 265 -22.38 -6.95 -11.85
N GLU A 266 -21.54 -6.52 -10.90
CA GLU A 266 -21.37 -5.09 -10.61
C GLU A 266 -20.79 -4.34 -11.82
N ALA A 267 -19.77 -4.88 -12.51
CA ALA A 267 -19.16 -4.26 -13.68
C ALA A 267 -20.12 -4.09 -14.86
N GLU A 268 -20.93 -5.11 -15.17
CA GLU A 268 -21.93 -5.06 -16.24
C GLU A 268 -23.11 -4.11 -15.93
N SER A 269 -23.27 -3.69 -14.67
CA SER A 269 -24.20 -2.63 -14.27
C SER A 269 -23.59 -1.22 -14.25
N ILE A 270 -22.28 -1.06 -14.49
CA ILE A 270 -21.53 0.20 -14.28
C ILE A 270 -20.88 0.76 -15.57
N LEU A 271 -20.33 -0.12 -16.42
CA LEU A 271 -19.43 0.27 -17.51
C LEU A 271 -20.15 0.56 -18.84
#